data_AF-A0A919Z3F2-F1
#
_entry.id   AF-A0A919Z3F2-F1
#
_cell.length_a   1.000
_cell.length_b   1.000
_cell.length_c   1.000
_cell.angle_alpha   90.00
_cell.angle_beta   90.00
_cell.angle_gamma   90.00
#
_symmetry.space_group_name_H-M   'P 1'
#
loop_
_entity.id
_entity.type
_entity.pdbx_description
1 polymer ?
#
loop_
_entity_poly.entity_id
_entity_poly.type
_entity_poly.pdbx_seq_one_letter_code
_entity_poly.pdbx_strand_id
1 'polypeptide(L)'
;MTKATDLSKREIGLAERAREGDAEAFGELVRLHRERALGIAKRIVRDGQKAEDVVQEALIQAFKHIDRLADVERFAPWLSRIVRNEALMNVRETTRLSREMVFSGLENGRGKGDKKGNGTITAGVGQKLDRMLYQLSRNAERRSGFAADDPERVWLQREFLAAIHRMLHGLSAREREVFEAYVFQQLAPQEIAEALGMSEGSVYKAISRSRHKVKEARVREYLRDRVDAASHGSARQASMLLPLCWKAEEWKVAENSFAVCVFHYLRHAGCRNLSISDVMGFTGQAFRLSLETARIGVSGPAMYFWEPIFAEGLANLGLSVQHIGDGGVAPTAYMLGEAVTLARNEIAAGRAVIAWDLFAPKFGLLFGYDDDRQQLTGDDGGGTRKLAYDCLGNGTDGGLFVLAMEPKSKSWHLSPERGLMGTIAMVEAHAYGELTFPGYANGMAAYEAWITAFRNGTVDPLGNSYTILVAADARKHAVHFIRKWSAGWKGEKERLAFEAEGHYYEAAEGFAHLAARFPFPSGGTPQEPSEAKKAIDLLLTIQASEEAGLAALKRLSRCLQLEEEEKER
;
A
#
# COMPACT_ATOMS: atom_id res chain seq x y z
N MET A 1 -39.90 18.47 -26.10
CA MET A 1 -38.73 17.55 -26.04
C MET A 1 -37.39 18.25 -26.25
N THR A 2 -37.34 19.53 -26.66
CA THR A 2 -36.10 20.24 -27.02
C THR A 2 -35.24 20.72 -25.82
N LYS A 3 -35.83 20.95 -24.64
CA LYS A 3 -35.14 21.52 -23.46
C LYS A 3 -34.30 20.52 -22.66
N ALA A 4 -34.69 19.24 -22.64
CA ALA A 4 -33.98 18.18 -21.91
C ALA A 4 -32.73 17.70 -22.66
N THR A 5 -32.79 17.69 -23.99
CA THR A 5 -31.67 17.31 -24.87
C THR A 5 -30.56 18.37 -24.88
N ASP A 6 -30.91 19.64 -24.63
CA ASP A 6 -29.97 20.77 -24.60
C ASP A 6 -29.20 20.85 -23.26
N LEU A 7 -29.88 20.53 -22.15
CA LEU A 7 -29.26 20.37 -20.83
C LEU A 7 -28.24 19.22 -20.81
N SER A 8 -28.56 18.09 -21.44
CA SER A 8 -27.66 16.93 -21.54
C SER A 8 -26.38 17.25 -22.33
N LYS A 9 -26.48 18.03 -23.42
CA LYS A 9 -25.30 18.45 -24.20
C LYS A 9 -24.41 19.43 -23.42
N ARG A 10 -25.00 20.35 -22.66
CA ARG A 10 -24.27 21.26 -21.79
C ARG A 10 -23.55 20.52 -20.65
N GLU A 11 -24.20 19.54 -20.03
CA GLU A 11 -23.60 18.71 -18.97
C GLU A 11 -22.41 17.90 -19.49
N ILE A 12 -22.53 17.30 -20.68
CA ILE A 12 -21.44 16.56 -21.34
C ILE A 12 -20.24 17.47 -21.62
N GLY A 13 -20.47 18.65 -22.19
CA GLY A 13 -19.38 19.60 -22.47
C GLY A 13 -18.69 20.16 -21.22
N LEU A 14 -19.42 20.31 -20.11
CA LEU A 14 -18.81 20.66 -18.83
C LEU A 14 -17.98 19.49 -18.26
N ALA A 15 -18.42 18.25 -18.44
CA ALA A 15 -17.71 17.05 -17.95
C ALA A 15 -16.41 16.78 -18.73
N GLU A 16 -16.40 17.03 -20.03
CA GLU A 16 -15.19 16.96 -20.86
C GLU A 16 -14.13 17.99 -20.41
N ARG A 17 -14.53 19.26 -20.28
CA ARG A 17 -13.63 20.32 -19.81
C ARG A 17 -13.11 20.08 -18.39
N ALA A 18 -13.98 19.61 -17.50
CA ALA A 18 -13.59 19.31 -16.13
C ALA A 18 -12.60 18.13 -16.05
N ARG A 19 -12.70 17.15 -16.96
CA ARG A 19 -11.71 16.06 -17.11
C ARG A 19 -10.33 16.57 -17.55
N GLU A 20 -10.30 17.64 -18.33
CA GLU A 20 -9.08 18.29 -18.83
C GLU A 20 -8.46 19.27 -17.81
N GLY A 21 -9.03 19.39 -16.61
CA GLY A 21 -8.49 20.20 -15.51
C GLY A 21 -9.14 21.58 -15.36
N ASP A 22 -10.23 21.87 -16.07
CA ASP A 22 -10.97 23.12 -15.94
C ASP A 22 -11.79 23.14 -14.62
N ALA A 23 -11.26 23.83 -13.61
CA ALA A 23 -11.88 23.95 -12.30
C ALA A 23 -13.20 24.74 -12.30
N GLU A 24 -13.40 25.64 -13.27
CA GLU A 24 -14.62 26.41 -13.41
C GLU A 24 -15.74 25.54 -14.00
N ALA A 25 -15.42 24.72 -15.00
CA ALA A 25 -16.34 23.72 -15.55
C ALA A 25 -16.77 22.68 -14.51
N PHE A 26 -15.83 22.22 -13.66
CA PHE A 26 -16.17 21.37 -12.52
C PHE A 26 -17.10 22.06 -11.53
N GLY A 27 -16.83 23.33 -11.21
CA GLY A 27 -17.67 24.13 -10.32
C GLY A 27 -19.13 24.25 -10.80
N GLU A 28 -19.36 24.38 -12.11
CA GLU A 28 -20.71 24.37 -12.69
C GLU A 28 -21.39 22.99 -12.58
N LEU A 29 -20.67 21.90 -12.86
CA LEU A 29 -21.19 20.53 -12.67
C LEU A 29 -21.58 20.24 -11.22
N VAL A 30 -20.74 20.67 -10.28
CA VAL A 30 -21.04 20.52 -8.85
C VAL A 30 -22.32 21.27 -8.49
N ARG A 31 -22.51 22.51 -8.95
CA ARG A 31 -23.74 23.27 -8.71
C ARG A 31 -24.98 22.56 -9.25
N LEU A 32 -24.89 21.96 -10.44
CA LEU A 32 -25.99 21.22 -11.06
C LEU A 32 -26.39 19.96 -10.29
N HIS A 33 -25.44 19.27 -9.65
CA HIS A 33 -25.69 17.98 -9.02
C HIS A 33 -25.69 17.98 -7.48
N ARG A 34 -25.33 19.10 -6.82
CA ARG A 34 -25.22 19.19 -5.35
C ARG A 34 -26.50 18.81 -4.62
N GLU A 35 -27.67 19.30 -5.05
CA GLU A 35 -28.95 18.99 -4.38
C GLU A 35 -29.29 17.51 -4.47
N ARG A 36 -29.03 16.88 -5.62
CA ARG A 36 -29.24 15.44 -5.83
C ARG A 36 -28.28 14.61 -4.99
N ALA A 37 -27.01 14.99 -4.94
CA ALA A 37 -26.00 14.36 -4.08
C ALA A 37 -26.40 14.45 -2.60
N LEU A 38 -26.85 15.63 -2.15
CA LEU A 38 -27.33 15.86 -0.79
C LEU A 38 -28.57 15.01 -0.48
N GLY A 39 -29.50 14.87 -1.42
CA GLY A 39 -30.65 13.99 -1.28
C GLY A 39 -30.31 12.50 -1.19
N ILE A 40 -29.22 12.05 -1.81
CA ILE A 40 -28.70 10.67 -1.69
C ILE A 40 -28.04 10.48 -0.33
N ALA A 41 -27.15 11.39 0.07
CA ALA A 41 -26.46 11.33 1.36
C ALA A 41 -27.45 11.36 2.53
N LYS A 42 -28.42 12.28 2.53
CA LYS A 42 -29.47 12.38 3.58
C LYS A 42 -30.26 11.09 3.77
N ARG A 43 -30.55 10.35 2.69
CA ARG A 43 -31.25 9.06 2.77
C ARG A 43 -30.43 7.96 3.44
N ILE A 44 -29.11 8.04 3.35
CA ILE A 44 -28.19 7.01 3.86
C ILE A 44 -27.77 7.35 5.29
N VAL A 45 -27.27 8.57 5.55
CA VAL A 45 -26.76 8.96 6.88
C VAL A 45 -27.85 9.40 7.86
N ARG A 46 -29.04 9.76 7.37
CA ARG A 46 -30.20 10.23 8.18
C ARG A 46 -29.89 11.39 9.14
N ASP A 47 -28.89 12.19 8.80
CA ASP A 47 -28.43 13.36 9.55
C ASP A 47 -28.10 14.47 8.55
N GLY A 48 -28.68 15.65 8.75
CA GLY A 48 -28.58 16.77 7.82
C GLY A 48 -27.16 17.36 7.74
N GLN A 49 -26.45 17.44 8.86
CA GLN A 49 -25.08 17.98 8.92
C GLN A 49 -24.08 16.97 8.36
N LYS A 50 -24.19 15.69 8.74
CA LYS A 50 -23.33 14.64 8.18
C LYS A 50 -23.54 14.45 6.68
N ALA A 51 -24.76 14.68 6.18
CA ALA A 51 -25.01 14.60 4.76
C ALA A 51 -24.27 15.69 3.98
N GLU A 52 -24.06 16.87 4.57
CA GLU A 52 -23.24 17.92 3.94
C GLU A 52 -21.76 17.55 3.93
N ASP A 53 -21.24 17.01 5.03
CA ASP A 53 -19.85 16.55 5.13
C ASP A 53 -19.56 15.42 4.12
N VAL A 54 -20.47 14.45 4.01
CA VAL A 54 -20.40 13.36 3.03
C VAL A 54 -20.41 13.89 1.60
N VAL A 55 -21.25 14.89 1.31
CA VAL A 55 -21.26 15.52 -0.03
C VAL A 55 -19.97 16.28 -0.27
N GLN A 56 -19.42 16.99 0.71
CA GLN A 56 -18.14 17.68 0.56
C GLN A 56 -16.99 16.71 0.28
N GLU A 57 -16.88 15.63 1.04
CA GLU A 57 -15.85 14.61 0.82
C GLU A 57 -16.04 13.93 -0.55
N ALA A 58 -17.28 13.57 -0.91
CA ALA A 58 -17.58 13.00 -2.22
C ALA A 58 -17.24 13.94 -3.38
N LEU A 59 -17.41 15.25 -3.22
CA LEU A 59 -17.04 16.25 -4.23
C LEU A 59 -15.52 16.42 -4.33
N ILE A 60 -14.78 16.28 -3.22
CA ILE A 60 -13.30 16.25 -3.24
C ILE A 60 -12.80 15.00 -3.95
N GLN A 61 -13.39 13.83 -3.67
CA GLN A 61 -13.05 12.57 -4.36
C GLN A 61 -13.43 12.63 -5.84
N ALA A 62 -14.58 13.23 -6.17
CA ALA A 62 -14.96 13.46 -7.55
C ALA A 62 -13.96 14.40 -8.25
N PHE A 63 -13.52 15.48 -7.62
CA PHE A 63 -12.51 16.38 -8.20
C PHE A 63 -11.16 15.67 -8.46
N LYS A 64 -10.72 14.83 -7.52
CA LYS A 64 -9.45 14.07 -7.63
C LYS A 64 -9.47 12.97 -8.69
N HIS A 65 -10.65 12.52 -9.10
CA HIS A 65 -10.82 11.33 -9.94
C HIS A 65 -11.64 11.59 -11.20
N ILE A 66 -11.96 12.84 -11.51
CA ILE A 66 -12.74 13.21 -12.70
C ILE A 66 -11.98 12.90 -13.99
N ASP A 67 -10.65 12.94 -13.96
CA ASP A 67 -9.73 12.47 -15.01
C ASP A 67 -9.98 11.00 -15.39
N ARG A 68 -10.46 10.18 -14.44
CA ARG A 68 -10.75 8.75 -14.59
C ARG A 68 -12.19 8.44 -15.02
N LEU A 69 -13.00 9.46 -15.30
CA LEU A 69 -14.38 9.26 -15.80
C LEU A 69 -14.34 8.73 -17.24
N ALA A 70 -14.58 7.43 -17.40
CA ALA A 70 -14.52 6.74 -18.70
C ALA A 70 -15.60 7.20 -19.71
N ASP A 71 -16.75 7.66 -19.21
CA ASP A 71 -17.87 8.11 -20.03
C ASP A 71 -18.48 9.37 -19.39
N VAL A 72 -18.29 10.51 -20.06
CA VAL A 72 -18.75 11.83 -19.61
C VAL A 72 -20.28 11.93 -19.54
N GLU A 73 -21.00 11.12 -20.33
CA GLU A 73 -22.47 11.04 -20.27
C GLU A 73 -22.95 10.40 -18.95
N ARG A 74 -22.06 9.72 -18.23
CA ARG A 74 -22.34 9.01 -16.97
C ARG A 74 -21.88 9.77 -15.73
N PHE A 75 -21.59 11.05 -15.83
CA PHE A 75 -21.17 11.88 -14.69
C PHE A 75 -22.14 11.77 -13.49
N ALA A 76 -23.45 11.91 -13.72
CA ALA A 76 -24.44 11.89 -12.64
C ALA A 76 -24.55 10.51 -11.94
N PRO A 77 -24.62 9.36 -12.64
CA PRO A 77 -24.49 8.04 -12.03
C PRO A 77 -23.17 7.80 -11.30
N TRP A 78 -22.05 8.27 -11.87
CA TRP A 78 -20.71 8.14 -11.28
C TRP A 78 -20.58 8.93 -9.97
N LEU A 79 -20.97 10.20 -9.96
CA LEU A 79 -21.02 11.02 -8.75
C LEU A 79 -21.96 10.43 -7.70
N SER A 80 -23.11 9.90 -8.12
CA SER A 80 -24.05 9.21 -7.21
C SER A 80 -23.44 7.97 -6.55
N ARG A 81 -22.51 7.28 -7.22
CA ARG A 81 -21.78 6.14 -6.66
C ARG A 81 -20.76 6.59 -5.62
N ILE A 82 -20.01 7.64 -5.90
CA ILE A 82 -19.04 8.23 -4.95
C ILE A 82 -19.77 8.69 -3.68
N VAL A 83 -20.84 9.47 -3.83
CA VAL A 83 -21.66 9.95 -2.70
C VAL A 83 -22.23 8.79 -1.87
N ARG A 84 -22.67 7.70 -2.52
CA ARG A 84 -23.16 6.50 -1.82
C ARG A 84 -22.05 5.80 -1.05
N ASN A 85 -20.87 5.66 -1.63
CA ASN A 85 -19.72 5.02 -0.99
C ASN A 85 -19.29 5.82 0.26
N GLU A 86 -19.16 7.14 0.12
CA GLU A 86 -18.84 8.03 1.24
C GLU A 86 -19.92 8.02 2.33
N ALA A 87 -21.20 8.01 1.94
CA ALA A 87 -22.30 7.93 2.90
C ALA A 87 -22.30 6.60 3.67
N LEU A 88 -22.03 5.47 2.98
CA LEU A 88 -21.96 4.15 3.61
C LEU A 88 -20.72 4.00 4.50
N MET A 89 -19.58 4.59 4.11
CA MET A 89 -18.38 4.69 4.93
C MET A 89 -18.67 5.47 6.23
N ASN A 90 -19.31 6.63 6.11
CA ASN A 90 -19.71 7.45 7.25
C ASN A 90 -20.69 6.73 8.19
N VAL A 91 -21.66 5.97 7.65
CA VAL A 91 -22.57 5.15 8.47
C VAL A 91 -21.83 4.00 9.16
N ARG A 92 -20.88 3.34 8.48
CA ARG A 92 -20.07 2.25 9.07
C ARG A 92 -19.18 2.76 10.20
N GLU A 93 -18.54 3.93 10.02
CA GLU A 93 -17.78 4.59 11.08
C GLU A 93 -18.68 5.06 12.21
N THR A 94 -19.82 5.70 11.91
CA THR A 94 -20.80 6.15 12.92
C THR A 94 -21.41 4.99 13.70
N THR A 95 -21.71 3.85 13.08
CA THR A 95 -22.32 2.69 13.77
C THR A 95 -21.33 1.99 14.71
N ARG A 96 -20.02 2.05 14.41
CA ARG A 96 -18.94 1.61 15.31
C ARG A 96 -18.71 2.61 16.45
N LEU A 97 -18.66 3.90 16.14
CA LEU A 97 -18.55 4.99 17.12
C LEU A 97 -19.80 5.12 18.01
N SER A 98 -20.97 4.71 17.56
CA SER A 98 -22.18 4.66 18.40
C SER A 98 -22.19 3.48 19.39
N ARG A 99 -21.37 2.45 19.17
CA ARG A 99 -21.07 1.42 20.19
C ARG A 99 -19.88 1.81 21.07
N GLU A 100 -19.05 2.75 20.63
CA GLU A 100 -17.95 3.35 21.38
C GLU A 100 -18.27 4.82 21.74
N MET A 101 -19.20 4.98 22.69
CA MET A 101 -19.57 6.23 23.40
C MET A 101 -19.53 7.55 22.60
N VAL A 102 -20.69 7.98 22.14
CA VAL A 102 -20.93 9.30 21.56
C VAL A 102 -20.81 10.40 22.63
N PHE A 103 -19.87 11.34 22.45
CA PHE A 103 -19.61 12.49 23.34
C PHE A 103 -20.75 13.49 23.51
N SER A 104 -21.74 13.50 22.60
CA SER A 104 -22.86 14.45 22.64
C SER A 104 -23.93 14.13 23.70
N GLY A 105 -23.81 13.00 24.42
CA GLY A 105 -24.74 12.63 25.49
C GLY A 105 -24.50 13.31 26.84
N LEU A 106 -23.47 14.15 26.99
CA LEU A 106 -23.04 14.66 28.29
C LEU A 106 -23.61 16.04 28.69
N GLU A 107 -24.40 16.71 27.85
CA GLU A 107 -24.92 18.05 28.16
C GLU A 107 -26.32 18.09 28.80
N ASN A 108 -27.10 17.00 28.82
CA ASN A 108 -28.44 17.04 29.40
C ASN A 108 -28.44 16.74 30.90
N GLY A 109 -27.93 17.70 31.67
CA GLY A 109 -27.79 17.66 33.12
C GLY A 109 -28.12 18.97 33.83
N ARG A 110 -29.32 19.51 33.59
CA ARG A 110 -30.07 20.56 34.36
C ARG A 110 -29.67 22.03 34.18
N GLY A 111 -30.72 22.85 34.02
CA GLY A 111 -30.75 24.21 34.59
C GLY A 111 -31.24 25.31 33.66
N LYS A 112 -32.57 25.52 33.60
CA LYS A 112 -33.21 26.73 33.06
C LYS A 112 -32.72 27.94 33.88
N GLY A 113 -32.13 28.98 33.27
CA GLY A 113 -31.78 30.21 34.00
C GLY A 113 -30.86 31.20 33.26
N ASP A 114 -31.49 32.27 32.78
CA ASP A 114 -30.98 33.63 32.58
C ASP A 114 -29.95 34.03 31.50
N LYS A 115 -30.50 34.78 30.53
CA LYS A 115 -29.84 35.81 29.74
C LYS A 115 -29.32 36.94 30.64
N LYS A 116 -28.02 37.27 30.54
CA LYS A 116 -27.44 38.62 30.36
C LYS A 116 -25.99 38.65 30.86
N GLY A 117 -25.09 39.21 30.05
CA GLY A 117 -23.74 39.55 30.49
C GLY A 117 -22.78 39.79 29.34
N ASN A 118 -22.73 41.05 28.88
CA ASN A 118 -21.71 41.56 27.97
C ASN A 118 -20.37 41.58 28.73
N GLY A 119 -19.35 40.87 28.25
CA GLY A 119 -18.06 40.75 28.94
C GLY A 119 -16.97 40.18 28.03
N THR A 120 -16.01 41.05 27.72
CA THR A 120 -14.73 40.88 27.03
C THR A 120 -14.17 39.44 26.99
N ILE A 121 -14.07 38.86 25.78
CA ILE A 121 -13.40 37.59 25.51
C ILE A 121 -11.88 37.85 25.34
N THR A 122 -11.19 38.23 26.41
CA THR A 122 -9.72 38.28 26.43
C THR A 122 -9.17 37.78 27.76
N ALA A 123 -9.43 36.51 28.07
CA ALA A 123 -8.60 35.69 28.96
C ALA A 123 -9.05 34.22 28.92
N GLY A 124 -8.17 33.32 28.46
CA GLY A 124 -8.24 31.90 28.78
C GLY A 124 -9.05 31.01 27.84
N VAL A 125 -8.67 30.91 26.57
CA VAL A 125 -9.24 29.93 25.64
C VAL A 125 -8.78 28.49 26.01
N GLY A 126 -7.50 28.29 26.33
CA GLY A 126 -6.97 26.96 26.74
C GLY A 126 -7.35 26.49 28.16
N GLN A 127 -7.77 27.39 29.07
CA GLN A 127 -8.09 27.01 30.46
C GLN A 127 -9.49 26.39 30.62
N LYS A 128 -10.36 26.51 29.61
CA LYS A 128 -11.77 26.10 29.70
C LYS A 128 -11.95 24.59 29.45
N LEU A 129 -11.17 24.00 28.53
CA LEU A 129 -11.18 22.56 28.29
C LEU A 129 -10.55 21.78 29.44
N ASP A 130 -9.39 22.22 29.94
CA ASP A 130 -8.74 21.58 31.10
C ASP A 130 -9.65 21.65 32.34
N ARG A 131 -10.39 22.74 32.52
CA ARG A 131 -11.40 22.88 33.59
C ARG A 131 -12.63 22.01 33.35
N MET A 132 -13.07 21.81 32.11
CA MET A 132 -14.16 20.87 31.76
C MET A 132 -13.76 19.41 31.95
N LEU A 133 -12.56 19.03 31.50
CA LEU A 133 -11.99 17.68 31.67
C LEU A 133 -11.72 17.39 33.16
N TYR A 134 -11.20 18.36 33.91
CA TYR A 134 -11.05 18.30 35.36
C TYR A 134 -12.40 18.19 36.08
N GLN A 135 -13.43 18.94 35.65
CA GLN A 135 -14.79 18.82 36.19
C GLN A 135 -15.46 17.48 35.84
N LEU A 136 -15.21 16.91 34.67
CA LEU A 136 -15.68 15.57 34.27
C LEU A 136 -15.01 14.47 35.11
N SER A 137 -13.69 14.56 35.33
CA SER A 137 -12.95 13.69 36.25
C SER A 137 -13.48 13.80 37.69
N ARG A 138 -13.71 15.02 38.20
CA ARG A 138 -14.22 15.25 39.56
C ARG A 138 -15.72 14.91 39.73
N ASN A 139 -16.50 14.98 38.66
CA ASN A 139 -17.91 14.57 38.65
C ASN A 139 -18.06 13.04 38.54
N ALA A 140 -17.13 12.34 37.88
CA ALA A 140 -17.02 10.88 37.94
C ALA A 140 -16.66 10.41 39.36
N GLU A 141 -15.78 11.13 40.07
CA GLU A 141 -15.45 10.90 41.50
C GLU A 141 -16.60 11.25 42.47
N ARG A 142 -17.53 12.15 42.09
CA ARG A 142 -18.70 12.49 42.92
C ARG A 142 -19.91 11.60 42.65
N ARG A 143 -20.08 11.12 41.42
CA ARG A 143 -21.13 10.12 41.08
C ARG A 143 -20.81 8.72 41.59
N SER A 144 -19.54 8.41 41.83
CA SER A 144 -19.10 7.18 42.53
C SER A 144 -19.48 7.15 44.02
N GLY A 145 -20.00 8.24 44.59
CA GLY A 145 -20.69 8.18 45.89
C GLY A 145 -22.00 7.39 45.88
N PHE A 146 -22.57 7.10 44.70
CA PHE A 146 -23.80 6.29 44.52
C PHE A 146 -23.62 5.07 43.60
N ALA A 147 -22.42 4.82 43.08
CA ALA A 147 -22.11 3.66 42.24
C ALA A 147 -20.67 3.22 42.50
N ALA A 148 -20.49 2.42 43.55
CA ALA A 148 -19.21 1.79 43.91
C ALA A 148 -18.99 0.45 43.19
N ASP A 149 -19.93 0.00 42.34
CA ASP A 149 -20.00 -1.42 41.93
C ASP A 149 -19.49 -1.73 40.51
N ASP A 150 -18.84 -0.81 39.80
CA ASP A 150 -18.24 -1.12 38.49
C ASP A 150 -16.84 -0.50 38.33
N PRO A 151 -15.80 -1.20 38.83
CA PRO A 151 -14.40 -0.79 38.68
C PRO A 151 -13.97 -0.67 37.21
N GLU A 152 -14.53 -1.48 36.30
CA GLU A 152 -14.19 -1.46 34.88
C GLU A 152 -14.67 -0.17 34.21
N ARG A 153 -15.87 0.33 34.52
CA ARG A 153 -16.37 1.60 33.98
C ARG A 153 -15.57 2.82 34.42
N VAL A 154 -15.17 2.86 35.70
CA VAL A 154 -14.34 3.96 36.23
C VAL A 154 -12.97 3.95 35.55
N TRP A 155 -12.42 2.76 35.31
CA TRP A 155 -11.15 2.58 34.62
C TRP A 155 -11.24 2.97 33.13
N LEU A 156 -12.27 2.49 32.41
CA LEU A 156 -12.53 2.82 30.99
C LEU A 156 -12.69 4.32 30.77
N GLN A 157 -13.40 5.01 31.67
CA GLN A 157 -13.59 6.45 31.60
C GLN A 157 -12.30 7.23 31.89
N ARG A 158 -11.45 6.75 32.80
CA ARG A 158 -10.14 7.35 33.10
C ARG A 158 -9.16 7.18 31.94
N GLU A 159 -9.16 6.00 31.30
CA GLU A 159 -8.31 5.71 30.15
C GLU A 159 -8.73 6.52 28.92
N PHE A 160 -10.03 6.62 28.67
CA PHE A 160 -10.59 7.44 27.59
C PHE A 160 -10.23 8.94 27.73
N LEU A 161 -10.32 9.49 28.95
CA LEU A 161 -9.93 10.87 29.22
C LEU A 161 -8.42 11.09 29.05
N ALA A 162 -7.61 10.11 29.45
CA ALA A 162 -6.17 10.15 29.25
C ALA A 162 -5.79 10.11 27.76
N ALA A 163 -6.47 9.27 26.96
CA ALA A 163 -6.27 9.19 25.51
C ALA A 163 -6.56 10.52 24.80
N ILE A 164 -7.66 11.20 25.15
CA ILE A 164 -8.00 12.52 24.59
C ILE A 164 -6.97 13.58 24.98
N HIS A 165 -6.54 13.57 26.25
CA HIS A 165 -5.52 14.49 26.72
C HIS A 165 -4.20 14.30 25.97
N ARG A 166 -3.78 13.05 25.72
CA ARG A 166 -2.60 12.71 24.90
C ARG A 166 -2.74 13.16 23.45
N MET A 167 -3.92 12.96 22.85
CA MET A 167 -4.20 13.38 21.46
C MET A 167 -4.15 14.91 21.28
N LEU A 168 -4.62 15.67 22.26
CA LEU A 168 -4.63 17.14 22.23
C LEU A 168 -3.27 17.77 22.55
N HIS A 169 -2.40 17.08 23.31
CA HIS A 169 -1.03 17.52 23.59
C HIS A 169 -0.14 17.59 22.32
N GLY A 170 -0.48 16.86 21.25
CA GLY A 170 0.21 16.93 19.96
C GLY A 170 -0.07 18.19 19.14
N LEU A 171 -1.01 19.03 19.57
CA LEU A 171 -1.33 20.30 18.94
C LEU A 171 -0.48 21.42 19.52
N SER A 172 0.01 22.34 18.67
CA SER A 172 0.59 23.59 19.18
C SER A 172 -0.48 24.40 19.94
N ALA A 173 -0.08 25.27 20.86
CA ALA A 173 -1.01 26.08 21.66
C ALA A 173 -2.06 26.79 20.79
N ARG A 174 -1.64 27.31 19.63
CA ARG A 174 -2.50 28.03 18.69
C ARG A 174 -3.41 27.12 17.87
N GLU A 175 -2.93 25.95 17.45
CA GLU A 175 -3.78 24.93 16.81
C GLU A 175 -4.81 24.38 17.78
N ARG A 176 -4.45 24.21 19.05
CA ARG A 176 -5.33 23.75 20.12
C ARG A 176 -6.45 24.75 20.39
N GLU A 177 -6.14 26.04 20.52
CA GLU A 177 -7.17 27.07 20.70
C GLU A 177 -8.17 27.14 19.54
N VAL A 178 -7.68 27.07 18.29
CA VAL A 178 -8.54 27.01 17.10
C VAL A 178 -9.39 25.73 17.08
N PHE A 179 -8.77 24.58 17.36
CA PHE A 179 -9.46 23.28 17.39
C PHE A 179 -10.54 23.26 18.48
N GLU A 180 -10.25 23.80 19.66
CA GLU A 180 -11.21 23.86 20.77
C GLU A 180 -12.39 24.78 20.48
N ALA A 181 -12.11 25.96 19.92
CA ALA A 181 -13.14 26.91 19.50
C ALA A 181 -14.06 26.34 18.40
N TYR A 182 -13.48 25.60 17.46
CA TYR A 182 -14.22 24.99 16.36
C TYR A 182 -15.01 23.73 16.79
N VAL A 183 -14.39 22.83 17.54
CA VAL A 183 -14.98 21.51 17.86
C VAL A 183 -15.85 21.54 19.11
N PHE A 184 -15.43 22.23 20.18
CA PHE A 184 -16.18 22.24 21.45
C PHE A 184 -17.12 23.44 21.56
N GLN A 185 -16.73 24.59 21.01
CA GLN A 185 -17.55 25.80 21.08
C GLN A 185 -18.41 26.03 19.82
N GLN A 186 -18.22 25.22 18.78
CA GLN A 186 -18.96 25.24 17.51
C GLN A 186 -18.97 26.61 16.82
N LEU A 187 -17.91 27.41 17.02
CA LEU A 187 -17.78 28.72 16.40
C LEU A 187 -17.46 28.59 14.91
N ALA A 188 -17.98 29.52 14.10
CA ALA A 188 -17.68 29.56 12.68
C ALA A 188 -16.22 30.01 12.45
N PRO A 189 -15.55 29.57 11.37
CA PRO A 189 -14.17 29.96 11.08
C PRO A 189 -13.92 31.47 11.06
N GLN A 190 -14.93 32.26 10.68
CA GLN A 190 -14.94 33.73 10.71
C GLN A 190 -14.88 34.27 12.15
N GLU A 191 -15.74 33.76 13.03
CA GLU A 191 -15.82 34.16 14.44
C GLU A 191 -14.54 33.77 15.19
N ILE A 192 -13.93 32.63 14.82
CA ILE A 192 -12.64 32.18 15.36
C ILE A 192 -11.50 33.11 14.88
N ALA A 193 -11.54 33.53 13.61
CA ALA A 193 -10.56 34.45 13.05
C ALA A 193 -10.59 35.80 13.77
N GLU A 194 -11.79 36.35 14.00
CA GLU A 194 -12.00 37.57 14.77
C GLU A 194 -11.57 37.42 16.24
N ALA A 195 -11.98 36.34 16.90
CA ALA A 195 -11.70 36.11 18.32
C ALA A 195 -10.21 35.89 18.62
N LEU A 196 -9.47 35.28 17.69
CA LEU A 196 -8.04 34.94 17.86
C LEU A 196 -7.09 35.90 17.12
N GLY A 197 -7.62 36.96 16.48
CA GLY A 197 -6.81 37.91 15.70
C GLY A 197 -6.04 37.22 14.57
N MET A 198 -6.67 36.29 13.88
CA MET A 198 -6.10 35.49 12.79
C MET A 198 -6.81 35.80 11.46
N SER A 199 -6.18 35.47 10.33
CA SER A 199 -6.90 35.44 9.06
C SER A 199 -7.73 34.16 8.94
N GLU A 200 -8.89 34.22 8.28
CA GLU A 200 -9.73 33.03 8.01
C GLU A 200 -8.93 31.89 7.37
N GLY A 201 -8.07 32.21 6.39
CA GLY A 201 -7.19 31.23 5.76
C GLY A 201 -6.21 30.55 6.73
N SER A 202 -5.79 31.25 7.79
CA SER A 202 -4.96 30.65 8.85
C SER A 202 -5.77 29.75 9.79
N VAL A 203 -7.03 30.11 10.05
CA VAL A 203 -7.97 29.29 10.83
C VAL A 203 -8.29 27.98 10.09
N TYR A 204 -8.65 28.03 8.80
CA TYR A 204 -8.88 26.82 8.00
C TYR A 204 -7.66 25.91 7.95
N LYS A 205 -6.45 26.48 7.79
CA LYS A 205 -5.20 25.72 7.86
C LYS A 205 -4.99 25.07 9.23
N ALA A 206 -5.26 25.79 10.31
CA ALA A 206 -5.13 25.27 11.67
C ALA A 206 -6.17 24.17 11.99
N ILE A 207 -7.42 24.31 11.54
CA ILE A 207 -8.46 23.27 11.65
C ILE A 207 -8.07 22.02 10.88
N SER A 208 -7.61 22.18 9.63
CA SER A 208 -7.18 21.06 8.80
C SER A 208 -6.00 20.30 9.42
N ARG A 209 -4.95 21.02 9.84
CA ARG A 209 -3.77 20.43 10.51
C ARG A 209 -4.11 19.77 11.83
N SER A 210 -4.94 20.41 12.66
CA SER A 210 -5.34 19.85 13.96
C SER A 210 -6.18 18.58 13.78
N ARG A 211 -7.14 18.57 12.85
CA ARG A 211 -7.88 17.34 12.47
C ARG A 211 -6.95 16.22 12.01
N HIS A 212 -5.95 16.54 11.19
CA HIS A 212 -4.97 15.57 10.72
C HIS A 212 -4.12 15.00 11.87
N LYS A 213 -3.54 15.85 12.71
CA LYS A 213 -2.74 15.44 13.89
C LYS A 213 -3.55 14.63 14.89
N VAL A 214 -4.82 14.99 15.11
CA VAL A 214 -5.74 14.24 15.99
C VAL A 214 -6.08 12.87 15.38
N LYS A 215 -6.27 12.78 14.06
CA LYS A 215 -6.46 11.51 13.36
C LYS A 215 -5.24 10.60 13.50
N GLU A 216 -4.03 11.12 13.30
CA GLU A 216 -2.78 10.37 13.50
C GLU A 216 -2.61 9.93 14.96
N ALA A 217 -2.86 10.84 15.92
CA ALA A 217 -2.77 10.51 17.35
C ALA A 217 -3.77 9.42 17.75
N ARG A 218 -4.98 9.42 17.18
CA ARG A 218 -5.97 8.34 17.37
C ARG A 218 -5.46 7.00 16.86
N VAL A 219 -4.78 6.98 15.71
CA VAL A 219 -4.17 5.75 15.18
C VAL A 219 -3.10 5.24 16.14
N ARG A 220 -2.21 6.12 16.65
CA ARG A 220 -1.18 5.74 17.62
C ARG A 220 -1.76 5.18 18.93
N GLU A 221 -2.82 5.79 19.46
CA GLU A 221 -3.51 5.28 20.66
C GLU A 221 -4.19 3.93 20.38
N TYR A 222 -4.89 3.79 19.25
CA TYR A 222 -5.47 2.49 18.85
C TYR A 222 -4.40 1.39 18.75
N LEU A 223 -3.24 1.70 18.15
CA LEU A 223 -2.12 0.77 18.06
C LEU A 223 -1.55 0.44 19.43
N ARG A 224 -1.49 1.42 20.35
CA ARG A 224 -1.03 1.20 21.74
C ARG A 224 -1.96 0.22 22.45
N ASP A 225 -3.26 0.48 22.43
CA ASP A 225 -4.26 -0.37 23.09
C ASP A 225 -4.21 -1.81 22.55
N ARG A 226 -4.02 -1.96 21.23
CA ARG A 226 -3.89 -3.27 20.60
C ARG A 226 -2.62 -4.00 20.97
N VAL A 227 -1.48 -3.31 20.98
CA VAL A 227 -0.19 -3.89 21.39
C VAL A 227 -0.25 -4.29 22.86
N ASP A 228 -0.87 -3.46 23.70
CA ASP A 228 -1.05 -3.75 25.12
C ASP A 228 -1.96 -4.97 25.33
N ALA A 229 -3.09 -5.05 24.62
CA ALA A 229 -3.98 -6.21 24.67
C ALA A 229 -3.30 -7.51 24.19
N ALA A 230 -2.47 -7.42 23.14
CA ALA A 230 -1.69 -8.56 22.64
C ALA A 230 -0.55 -8.98 23.61
N SER A 231 -0.07 -8.06 24.45
CA SER A 231 1.01 -8.29 25.41
C SER A 231 0.53 -8.79 26.79
N HIS A 232 -0.78 -9.00 27.01
CA HIS A 232 -1.34 -9.48 28.29
C HIS A 232 -0.97 -10.94 28.68
N GLY A 233 0.01 -11.55 28.00
CA GLY A 233 0.64 -12.84 28.38
C GLY A 233 2.14 -12.93 28.07
N SER A 234 2.76 -11.87 27.54
CA SER A 234 4.17 -11.79 27.15
C SER A 234 4.72 -10.45 27.61
N ALA A 235 5.85 -10.42 28.34
CA ALA A 235 6.43 -9.16 28.82
C ALA A 235 6.61 -8.15 27.68
N ARG A 236 6.26 -6.86 27.92
CA ARG A 236 6.65 -5.75 27.04
C ARG A 236 8.17 -5.82 26.87
N GLN A 237 8.65 -6.11 25.67
CA GLN A 237 10.08 -6.32 25.48
C GLN A 237 10.48 -5.89 24.08
N ALA A 238 11.39 -4.92 23.99
CA ALA A 238 12.07 -4.63 22.74
C ALA A 238 12.83 -5.88 22.29
N SER A 239 12.51 -6.39 21.11
CA SER A 239 13.20 -7.52 20.50
C SER A 239 13.91 -7.05 19.25
N MET A 240 15.13 -7.54 19.06
CA MET A 240 15.92 -7.26 17.86
C MET A 240 16.71 -8.50 17.49
N LEU A 241 16.59 -8.92 16.24
CA LEU A 241 17.36 -10.01 15.66
C LEU A 241 18.76 -9.51 15.30
N LEU A 242 19.65 -9.46 16.29
CA LEU A 242 21.08 -9.22 16.08
C LEU A 242 21.73 -10.54 15.62
N PRO A 243 21.86 -10.75 14.29
CA PRO A 243 23.02 -10.26 13.55
C PRO A 243 22.67 -9.75 12.13
N LEU A 244 21.48 -9.18 11.93
CA LEU A 244 20.98 -8.79 10.59
C LEU A 244 21.51 -7.44 10.05
N CYS A 245 22.72 -7.02 10.43
CA CYS A 245 23.34 -5.84 9.85
C CYS A 245 24.04 -6.19 8.53
N TRP A 246 23.31 -6.06 7.42
CA TRP A 246 23.86 -6.27 6.08
C TRP A 246 24.62 -5.05 5.59
N LYS A 247 25.68 -5.30 4.80
CA LYS A 247 26.40 -4.22 4.12
C LYS A 247 25.64 -3.78 2.86
N ALA A 248 25.82 -2.55 2.42
CA ALA A 248 25.14 -2.01 1.24
C ALA A 248 25.41 -2.85 -0.03
N GLU A 249 26.60 -3.46 -0.16
CA GLU A 249 26.95 -4.33 -1.28
C GLU A 249 26.14 -5.63 -1.29
N GLU A 250 25.72 -6.11 -0.11
CA GLU A 250 24.93 -7.34 0.03
C GLU A 250 23.47 -7.16 -0.42
N TRP A 251 23.02 -5.91 -0.59
CA TRP A 251 21.71 -5.56 -1.14
C TRP A 251 21.71 -5.41 -2.66
N LYS A 252 22.88 -5.27 -3.30
CA LYS A 252 23.04 -5.08 -4.76
C LYS A 252 23.29 -6.39 -5.50
N VAL A 253 22.77 -7.49 -4.98
CA VAL A 253 22.98 -8.85 -5.54
C VAL A 253 21.98 -9.21 -6.64
N ALA A 254 20.88 -8.47 -6.74
CA ALA A 254 19.86 -8.51 -7.79
C ALA A 254 19.06 -7.21 -7.78
N GLU A 255 18.42 -6.86 -8.89
CA GLU A 255 17.54 -5.68 -9.01
C GLU A 255 16.16 -5.91 -8.36
N ASN A 256 15.77 -7.17 -8.17
CA ASN A 256 14.49 -7.53 -7.56
C ASN A 256 14.57 -7.50 -6.02
N SER A 257 14.11 -6.41 -5.41
CA SER A 257 14.16 -6.23 -3.94
C SER A 257 13.43 -7.31 -3.14
N PHE A 258 12.36 -7.90 -3.66
CA PHE A 258 11.66 -9.02 -2.99
C PHE A 258 12.57 -10.25 -2.89
N ALA A 259 13.18 -10.67 -4.00
CA ALA A 259 14.09 -11.81 -4.01
C ALA A 259 15.32 -11.57 -3.12
N VAL A 260 15.85 -10.34 -3.07
CA VAL A 260 16.91 -9.96 -2.14
C VAL A 260 16.47 -10.12 -0.68
N CYS A 261 15.27 -9.69 -0.33
CA CYS A 261 14.73 -9.88 1.02
C CYS A 261 14.56 -11.37 1.38
N VAL A 262 14.04 -12.19 0.46
CA VAL A 262 13.88 -13.64 0.65
C VAL A 262 15.24 -14.33 0.81
N PHE A 263 16.24 -13.94 0.00
CA PHE A 263 17.60 -14.45 0.10
C PHE A 263 18.23 -14.16 1.47
N HIS A 264 18.09 -12.92 1.94
CA HIS A 264 18.59 -12.51 3.27
C HIS A 264 17.85 -13.21 4.41
N TYR A 265 16.53 -13.36 4.31
CA TYR A 265 15.73 -14.14 5.24
C TYR A 265 16.23 -15.59 5.33
N LEU A 266 16.39 -16.27 4.21
CA LEU A 266 16.84 -17.66 4.16
C LEU A 266 18.24 -17.84 4.77
N ARG A 267 19.18 -16.92 4.49
CA ARG A 267 20.52 -16.96 5.10
C ARG A 267 20.48 -16.80 6.61
N HIS A 268 19.59 -15.95 7.12
CA HIS A 268 19.39 -15.78 8.56
C HIS A 268 18.76 -17.01 9.21
N ALA A 269 17.80 -17.64 8.53
CA ALA A 269 17.18 -18.90 8.95
C ALA A 269 18.13 -20.12 8.87
N GLY A 270 19.40 -19.92 8.50
CA GLY A 270 20.42 -20.97 8.42
C GLY A 270 20.55 -21.64 7.05
N CYS A 271 19.73 -21.27 6.08
CA CYS A 271 19.73 -21.82 4.73
C CYS A 271 20.78 -21.13 3.85
N ARG A 272 22.06 -21.50 4.03
CA ARG A 272 23.20 -20.85 3.35
C ARG A 272 23.58 -21.41 1.98
N ASN A 273 22.96 -22.52 1.57
CA ASN A 273 23.32 -23.24 0.33
C ASN A 273 22.59 -22.72 -0.92
N LEU A 274 21.62 -21.83 -0.73
CA LEU A 274 20.90 -21.18 -1.82
C LEU A 274 21.59 -19.86 -2.20
N SER A 275 21.84 -19.69 -3.49
CA SER A 275 22.30 -18.44 -4.09
C SER A 275 21.11 -17.50 -4.35
N ILE A 276 21.38 -16.23 -4.64
CA ILE A 276 20.34 -15.30 -5.08
C ILE A 276 19.66 -15.78 -6.38
N SER A 277 20.41 -16.43 -7.28
CA SER A 277 19.84 -17.02 -8.50
C SER A 277 18.87 -18.16 -8.20
N ASP A 278 19.10 -18.93 -7.13
CA ASP A 278 18.14 -19.95 -6.69
C ASP A 278 16.84 -19.32 -6.24
N VAL A 279 16.93 -18.25 -5.45
CA VAL A 279 15.74 -17.53 -4.97
C VAL A 279 15.00 -16.88 -6.14
N MET A 280 15.71 -16.18 -7.02
CA MET A 280 15.14 -15.60 -8.25
C MET A 280 14.47 -16.64 -9.13
N GLY A 281 15.09 -17.82 -9.28
CA GLY A 281 14.53 -18.93 -10.03
C GLY A 281 13.27 -19.52 -9.39
N PHE A 282 13.37 -20.01 -8.16
CA PHE A 282 12.25 -20.68 -7.49
C PHE A 282 11.03 -19.78 -7.24
N THR A 283 11.25 -18.48 -7.07
CA THR A 283 10.17 -17.49 -6.94
C THR A 283 9.59 -17.03 -8.28
N GLY A 284 10.11 -17.54 -9.40
CA GLY A 284 9.72 -17.18 -10.77
C GLY A 284 10.25 -15.82 -11.23
N GLN A 285 10.82 -14.99 -10.35
CA GLN A 285 11.25 -13.62 -10.63
C GLN A 285 12.32 -13.53 -11.72
N ALA A 286 13.15 -14.57 -11.89
CA ALA A 286 14.14 -14.67 -12.97
C ALA A 286 13.53 -14.67 -14.38
N PHE A 287 12.26 -15.01 -14.51
CA PHE A 287 11.57 -15.19 -15.79
C PHE A 287 10.46 -14.15 -16.03
N ARG A 288 10.22 -13.24 -15.07
CA ARG A 288 9.12 -12.28 -15.18
C ARG A 288 9.48 -11.08 -16.04
N LEU A 289 8.53 -10.64 -16.83
CA LEU A 289 8.54 -9.42 -17.62
C LEU A 289 7.12 -8.85 -17.62
N SER A 290 6.98 -7.64 -17.11
CA SER A 290 5.71 -6.92 -16.97
C SER A 290 5.92 -5.48 -17.41
N LEU A 291 4.99 -4.96 -18.21
CA LEU A 291 5.09 -3.65 -18.84
C LEU A 291 3.74 -2.94 -18.80
N GLU A 292 3.77 -1.64 -18.56
CA GLU A 292 2.60 -0.77 -18.78
C GLU A 292 2.38 -0.60 -20.29
N THR A 293 1.15 -0.80 -20.76
CA THR A 293 0.86 -0.81 -22.21
C THR A 293 0.72 0.59 -22.81
N ALA A 294 0.34 1.58 -21.99
CA ALA A 294 0.14 2.95 -22.44
C ALA A 294 1.46 3.71 -22.62
N ARG A 295 2.39 3.52 -21.67
CA ARG A 295 3.72 4.14 -21.66
C ARG A 295 4.66 3.19 -20.94
N ILE A 296 5.83 2.92 -21.51
CA ILE A 296 6.84 2.07 -20.87
C ILE A 296 7.47 2.82 -19.68
N GLY A 297 6.77 2.85 -18.54
CA GLY A 297 7.16 3.55 -17.33
C GLY A 297 8.01 2.72 -16.38
N VAL A 298 8.52 3.35 -15.32
CA VAL A 298 9.36 2.71 -14.28
C VAL A 298 8.60 1.70 -13.40
N SER A 299 7.27 1.73 -13.40
CA SER A 299 6.42 0.87 -12.57
C SER A 299 6.36 -0.57 -13.09
N GLY A 300 6.53 -0.80 -14.39
CA GLY A 300 6.33 -2.10 -15.05
C GLY A 300 6.93 -3.30 -14.30
N PRO A 301 8.24 -3.31 -13.99
CA PRO A 301 8.89 -4.45 -13.34
C PRO A 301 8.37 -4.82 -11.95
N ALA A 302 7.68 -3.91 -11.25
CA ALA A 302 7.12 -4.14 -9.91
C ALA A 302 5.61 -4.36 -9.90
N MET A 303 4.92 -4.14 -11.03
CA MET A 303 3.46 -4.13 -11.12
C MET A 303 2.87 -5.49 -11.49
N TYR A 304 2.49 -6.25 -10.46
CA TYR A 304 1.74 -7.51 -10.56
C TYR A 304 1.09 -7.84 -9.22
N PHE A 305 0.20 -8.84 -9.18
CA PHE A 305 -0.43 -9.27 -7.93
C PHE A 305 0.58 -9.99 -7.03
N TRP A 306 1.16 -9.27 -6.07
CA TRP A 306 2.24 -9.78 -5.22
C TRP A 306 1.85 -11.03 -4.44
N GLU A 307 0.70 -11.03 -3.78
CA GLU A 307 0.27 -12.10 -2.88
C GLU A 307 0.26 -13.49 -3.51
N PRO A 308 -0.50 -13.77 -4.58
CA PRO A 308 -0.57 -15.11 -5.14
C PRO A 308 0.80 -15.55 -5.69
N ILE A 309 1.53 -14.63 -6.32
CA ILE A 309 2.83 -14.91 -6.94
C ILE A 309 3.89 -15.20 -5.87
N PHE A 310 3.92 -14.44 -4.77
CA PHE A 310 4.87 -14.67 -3.68
C PHE A 310 4.53 -15.94 -2.92
N ALA A 311 3.25 -16.23 -2.68
CA ALA A 311 2.81 -17.44 -2.01
C ALA A 311 3.26 -18.70 -2.79
N GLU A 312 3.02 -18.74 -4.10
CA GLU A 312 3.46 -19.85 -4.97
C GLU A 312 4.98 -19.97 -5.03
N GLY A 313 5.67 -18.85 -5.24
CA GLY A 313 7.13 -18.83 -5.33
C GLY A 313 7.83 -19.26 -4.04
N LEU A 314 7.31 -18.82 -2.89
CA LEU A 314 7.82 -19.21 -1.58
C LEU A 314 7.43 -20.65 -1.23
N ALA A 315 6.30 -21.15 -1.73
CA ALA A 315 5.94 -22.56 -1.60
C ALA A 315 6.92 -23.48 -2.34
N ASN A 316 7.45 -23.06 -3.50
CA ASN A 316 8.52 -23.78 -4.21
C ASN A 316 9.81 -23.85 -3.40
N LEU A 317 10.05 -22.84 -2.55
CA LEU A 317 11.16 -22.81 -1.60
C LEU A 317 10.86 -23.54 -0.28
N GLY A 318 9.72 -24.22 -0.14
CA GLY A 318 9.36 -24.94 1.09
C GLY A 318 8.88 -24.04 2.24
N LEU A 319 8.45 -22.82 1.93
CA LEU A 319 7.94 -21.85 2.89
C LEU A 319 6.41 -21.73 2.79
N SER A 320 5.73 -21.49 3.92
CA SER A 320 4.37 -20.95 3.98
C SER A 320 4.42 -19.46 4.32
N VAL A 321 3.36 -18.75 3.94
CA VAL A 321 3.29 -17.31 4.09
C VAL A 321 2.00 -16.87 4.76
N GLN A 322 2.09 -15.75 5.46
CA GLN A 322 0.95 -14.97 5.91
C GLN A 322 1.19 -13.51 5.50
N HIS A 323 0.18 -12.86 4.93
CA HIS A 323 0.32 -11.48 4.46
C HIS A 323 -0.79 -10.58 5.02
N ILE A 324 -0.51 -9.27 5.08
CA ILE A 324 -1.49 -8.22 5.34
C ILE A 324 -1.33 -7.11 4.30
N GLY A 325 -2.44 -6.78 3.65
CA GLY A 325 -2.52 -5.72 2.65
C GLY A 325 -2.07 -6.17 1.24
N ASP A 326 -2.34 -5.33 0.25
CA ASP A 326 -2.15 -5.62 -1.17
C ASP A 326 -1.11 -4.70 -1.83
N GLY A 327 -0.52 -3.76 -1.07
CA GLY A 327 0.42 -2.77 -1.57
C GLY A 327 -0.19 -1.62 -2.37
N GLY A 328 -1.48 -1.67 -2.69
CA GLY A 328 -2.16 -0.65 -3.50
C GLY A 328 -3.11 0.25 -2.71
N VAL A 329 -3.48 -0.15 -1.49
CA VAL A 329 -4.45 0.56 -0.66
C VAL A 329 -3.80 1.10 0.63
N ALA A 330 -4.08 2.37 0.91
CA ALA A 330 -3.64 3.00 2.16
C ALA A 330 -4.19 2.25 3.39
N PRO A 331 -3.36 2.02 4.43
CA PRO A 331 -3.75 1.22 5.58
C PRO A 331 -4.90 1.87 6.35
N THR A 332 -5.94 1.08 6.64
CA THR A 332 -6.87 1.42 7.73
C THR A 332 -6.17 1.20 9.08
N ALA A 333 -6.63 1.87 10.14
CA ALA A 333 -6.10 1.66 11.50
C ALA A 333 -6.14 0.18 11.91
N TYR A 334 -7.19 -0.55 11.51
CA TYR A 334 -7.32 -1.98 11.75
C TYR A 334 -6.23 -2.79 11.03
N MET A 335 -6.07 -2.59 9.72
CA MET A 335 -5.04 -3.28 8.93
C MET A 335 -3.64 -3.02 9.48
N LEU A 336 -3.39 -1.78 9.89
CA LEU A 336 -2.13 -1.39 10.50
C LEU A 336 -1.89 -2.11 11.83
N GLY A 337 -2.92 -2.23 12.66
CA GLY A 337 -2.87 -3.01 13.90
C GLY A 337 -2.57 -4.49 13.65
N GLU A 338 -3.19 -5.11 12.65
CA GLU A 338 -2.91 -6.50 12.25
C GLU A 338 -1.47 -6.66 11.73
N ALA A 339 -1.01 -5.75 10.87
CA ALA A 339 0.34 -5.78 10.30
C ALA A 339 1.44 -5.61 11.35
N VAL A 340 1.27 -4.66 12.28
CA VAL A 340 2.21 -4.47 13.40
C VAL A 340 2.21 -5.70 14.31
N THR A 341 1.04 -6.28 14.59
CA THR A 341 0.93 -7.49 15.41
C THR A 341 1.64 -8.67 14.76
N LEU A 342 1.41 -8.89 13.46
CA LEU A 342 2.09 -9.92 12.68
C LEU A 342 3.62 -9.72 12.74
N ALA A 343 4.09 -8.51 12.44
CA ALA A 343 5.51 -8.21 12.45
C ALA A 343 6.15 -8.47 13.83
N ARG A 344 5.51 -8.02 14.91
CA ARG A 344 5.99 -8.25 16.28
C ARG A 344 6.09 -9.72 16.63
N ASN A 345 5.05 -10.50 16.33
CA ASN A 345 5.00 -11.92 16.67
C ASN A 345 6.10 -12.71 15.94
N GLU A 346 6.32 -12.42 14.67
CA GLU A 346 7.37 -13.07 13.87
C GLU A 346 8.77 -12.70 14.36
N ILE A 347 9.02 -11.41 14.64
CA ILE A 347 10.30 -10.94 15.16
C ILE A 347 10.56 -11.54 16.55
N ALA A 348 9.56 -11.61 17.40
CA ALA A 348 9.66 -12.27 18.71
C ALA A 348 9.96 -13.77 18.58
N ALA A 349 9.48 -14.41 17.51
CA ALA A 349 9.74 -15.81 17.19
C ALA A 349 11.07 -16.04 16.43
N GLY A 350 11.93 -15.02 16.30
CA GLY A 350 13.24 -15.17 15.68
C GLY A 350 13.26 -14.97 14.16
N ARG A 351 12.16 -14.46 13.55
CA ARG A 351 11.99 -14.38 12.09
C ARG A 351 11.80 -12.94 11.62
N ALA A 352 12.54 -12.57 10.58
CA ALA A 352 12.36 -11.28 9.92
C ALA A 352 11.12 -11.29 9.02
N VAL A 353 10.56 -10.12 8.76
CA VAL A 353 9.30 -9.93 8.03
C VAL A 353 9.57 -9.03 6.83
N ILE A 354 9.03 -9.38 5.67
CA ILE A 354 9.15 -8.55 4.47
C ILE A 354 8.06 -7.48 4.49
N ALA A 355 8.39 -6.25 4.12
CA ALA A 355 7.42 -5.18 3.99
C ALA A 355 7.74 -4.28 2.78
N TRP A 356 6.69 -3.75 2.16
CA TRP A 356 6.79 -2.77 1.08
C TRP A 356 6.96 -1.36 1.61
N ASP A 357 7.77 -0.55 0.91
CA ASP A 357 7.86 0.90 1.07
C ASP A 357 8.15 1.34 2.51
N LEU A 358 9.17 0.72 3.10
CA LEU A 358 9.63 1.05 4.45
C LEU A 358 10.27 2.44 4.50
N PHE A 359 11.25 2.68 3.63
CA PHE A 359 11.97 3.95 3.55
C PHE A 359 12.32 4.37 2.11
N ALA A 360 12.01 3.53 1.14
CA ALA A 360 12.16 3.71 -0.29
C ALA A 360 11.14 2.79 -0.99
N PRO A 361 10.69 3.10 -2.23
CA PRO A 361 9.66 2.35 -2.96
C PRO A 361 10.17 0.99 -3.47
N LYS A 362 10.44 0.09 -2.52
CA LYS A 362 10.94 -1.28 -2.71
C LYS A 362 10.64 -2.12 -1.46
N PHE A 363 10.85 -3.43 -1.57
CA PHE A 363 10.76 -4.32 -0.42
C PHE A 363 11.98 -4.18 0.50
N GLY A 364 11.73 -4.28 1.81
CA GLY A 364 12.74 -4.34 2.85
C GLY A 364 12.37 -5.35 3.94
N LEU A 365 13.28 -5.54 4.89
CA LEU A 365 13.14 -6.47 6.01
C LEU A 365 12.94 -5.71 7.32
N LEU A 366 11.93 -6.11 8.07
CA LEU A 366 11.70 -5.76 9.46
C LEU A 366 12.25 -6.85 10.37
N PHE A 367 13.06 -6.48 11.36
CA PHE A 367 13.76 -7.43 12.22
C PHE A 367 13.92 -6.97 13.67
N GLY A 368 13.31 -5.84 14.03
CA GLY A 368 13.23 -5.40 15.42
C GLY A 368 11.96 -4.62 15.71
N TYR A 369 11.57 -4.57 16.98
CA TYR A 369 10.49 -3.71 17.45
C TYR A 369 10.77 -3.17 18.86
N ASP A 370 10.17 -2.03 19.17
CA ASP A 370 10.21 -1.34 20.45
C ASP A 370 8.79 -0.82 20.75
N ASP A 371 8.09 -1.52 21.65
CA ASP A 371 6.69 -1.20 21.99
C ASP A 371 6.56 0.11 22.75
N ASP A 372 7.52 0.40 23.63
CA ASP A 372 7.51 1.62 24.44
C ASP A 372 7.63 2.86 23.55
N ARG A 373 8.39 2.75 22.45
CA ARG A 373 8.52 3.81 21.45
C ARG A 373 7.54 3.67 20.27
N GLN A 374 6.78 2.59 20.19
CA GLN A 374 5.94 2.22 19.04
C GLN A 374 6.71 2.27 17.71
N GLN A 375 7.88 1.62 17.68
CA GLN A 375 8.80 1.62 16.53
C GLN A 375 9.12 0.20 16.06
N LEU A 376 9.23 0.05 14.75
CA LEU A 376 9.85 -1.08 14.08
C LEU A 376 11.28 -0.70 13.67
N THR A 377 12.15 -1.70 13.55
CA THR A 377 13.51 -1.57 13.03
C THR A 377 13.63 -2.42 11.78
N GLY A 378 14.16 -1.84 10.70
CA GLY A 378 14.30 -2.53 9.42
C GLY A 378 15.39 -1.95 8.54
N ASP A 379 15.60 -2.60 7.40
CA ASP A 379 16.57 -2.22 6.38
C ASP A 379 16.03 -2.60 4.99
N ASP A 380 16.26 -1.75 4.01
CA ASP A 380 15.88 -1.89 2.60
C ASP A 380 17.10 -1.74 1.67
N GLY A 381 18.32 -1.78 2.22
CA GLY A 381 19.58 -1.52 1.55
C GLY A 381 20.12 -0.10 1.71
N GLY A 382 19.36 0.78 2.38
CA GLY A 382 19.83 2.09 2.84
C GLY A 382 20.51 2.07 4.22
N GLY A 383 20.58 0.91 4.86
CA GLY A 383 21.07 0.73 6.22
C GLY A 383 19.94 0.69 7.25
N THR A 384 20.26 0.17 8.43
CA THR A 384 19.32 -0.03 9.53
C THR A 384 18.71 1.28 10.01
N ARG A 385 17.38 1.38 9.93
CA ARG A 385 16.59 2.56 10.31
C ARG A 385 15.38 2.15 11.14
N LYS A 386 14.81 3.14 11.84
CA LYS A 386 13.61 2.98 12.66
C LYS A 386 12.40 3.57 11.94
N LEU A 387 11.27 2.88 12.04
CA LEU A 387 9.98 3.27 11.46
C LEU A 387 8.92 3.29 12.55
N ALA A 388 8.16 4.38 12.68
CA ALA A 388 7.04 4.40 13.63
C ALA A 388 5.90 3.47 13.17
N TYR A 389 5.16 2.87 14.10
CA TYR A 389 4.07 1.93 13.76
C TYR A 389 3.00 2.57 12.87
N ASP A 390 2.70 3.86 13.07
CA ASP A 390 1.73 4.61 12.27
C ASP A 390 2.22 4.97 10.85
N CYS A 391 3.52 4.79 10.58
CA CYS A 391 4.13 5.01 9.27
C CYS A 391 4.19 3.75 8.39
N LEU A 392 3.93 2.55 8.93
CA LEU A 392 3.96 1.31 8.15
C LEU A 392 2.86 1.33 7.07
N GLY A 393 3.25 1.19 5.80
CA GLY A 393 2.34 1.30 4.64
C GLY A 393 1.96 2.73 4.25
N ASN A 394 2.57 3.74 4.88
CA ASN A 394 2.44 5.17 4.55
C ASN A 394 3.79 5.75 4.06
N GLY A 395 4.55 4.95 3.28
CA GLY A 395 5.84 5.33 2.72
C GLY A 395 5.71 6.30 1.53
N THR A 396 6.69 6.24 0.62
CA THR A 396 6.80 7.14 -0.54
C THR A 396 5.66 6.95 -1.55
N ASP A 397 5.37 5.70 -1.90
CA ASP A 397 4.31 5.33 -2.83
C ASP A 397 3.00 5.05 -2.07
N GLY A 398 3.12 4.69 -0.79
CA GLY A 398 2.01 4.29 0.05
C GLY A 398 1.48 2.91 -0.32
N GLY A 399 0.65 2.36 0.56
CA GLY A 399 0.10 1.02 0.39
C GLY A 399 0.71 0.05 1.39
N LEU A 400 -0.15 -0.62 2.15
CA LEU A 400 0.30 -1.60 3.12
C LEU A 400 0.54 -2.94 2.46
N PHE A 401 1.74 -3.47 2.60
CA PHE A 401 2.04 -4.87 2.33
C PHE A 401 3.07 -5.38 3.34
N VAL A 402 2.69 -6.38 4.13
CA VAL A 402 3.56 -7.05 5.11
C VAL A 402 3.42 -8.54 4.90
N LEU A 403 4.54 -9.25 4.80
CA LEU A 403 4.62 -10.67 4.49
C LEU A 403 5.53 -11.38 5.52
N ALA A 404 4.91 -12.23 6.31
CA ALA A 404 5.56 -13.18 7.18
C ALA A 404 5.80 -14.49 6.42
N MET A 405 6.92 -15.16 6.73
CA MET A 405 7.30 -16.42 6.12
C MET A 405 7.71 -17.39 7.21
N GLU A 406 7.32 -18.66 7.06
CA GLU A 406 7.71 -19.73 7.98
C GLU A 406 8.03 -21.01 7.19
N PRO A 407 8.95 -21.86 7.66
CA PRO A 407 9.16 -23.17 7.05
C PRO A 407 7.92 -24.07 7.21
N LYS A 408 7.55 -24.83 6.16
CA LYS A 408 6.41 -25.77 6.22
C LYS A 408 6.57 -26.92 7.22
N SER A 409 7.76 -27.10 7.77
CA SER A 409 8.06 -28.14 8.75
C SER A 409 9.01 -27.60 9.83
N LYS A 410 9.22 -28.33 10.93
CA LYS A 410 10.11 -27.90 12.03
C LYS A 410 11.52 -27.50 11.58
N SER A 411 11.98 -28.05 10.47
CA SER A 411 13.20 -27.63 9.77
C SER A 411 12.88 -27.26 8.33
N TRP A 412 13.57 -26.26 7.78
CA TRP A 412 13.46 -25.95 6.37
C TRP A 412 13.92 -27.14 5.50
N HIS A 413 13.12 -27.52 4.52
CA HIS A 413 13.42 -28.57 3.56
C HIS A 413 12.90 -28.17 2.17
N LEU A 414 13.78 -28.27 1.18
CA LEU A 414 13.46 -28.03 -0.23
C LEU A 414 13.33 -29.38 -0.93
N SER A 415 12.25 -29.56 -1.67
CA SER A 415 12.07 -30.65 -2.62
C SER A 415 12.41 -30.11 -4.02
N PRO A 416 13.63 -30.34 -4.57
CA PRO A 416 14.07 -29.69 -5.79
C PRO A 416 13.15 -29.95 -6.98
N GLU A 417 12.74 -31.20 -7.20
CA GLU A 417 11.91 -31.60 -8.33
C GLU A 417 10.53 -30.92 -8.30
N ARG A 418 9.82 -31.01 -7.16
CA ARG A 418 8.55 -30.31 -6.95
C ARG A 418 8.69 -28.80 -7.06
N GLY A 419 9.75 -28.23 -6.48
CA GLY A 419 10.03 -26.80 -6.56
C GLY A 419 10.28 -26.32 -7.99
N LEU A 420 11.02 -27.11 -8.78
CA LEU A 420 11.29 -26.85 -10.20
C LEU A 420 10.01 -26.96 -11.03
N MET A 421 9.19 -27.99 -10.81
CA MET A 421 7.91 -28.14 -11.50
C MET A 421 6.97 -26.96 -11.19
N GLY A 422 6.87 -26.56 -9.92
CA GLY A 422 6.09 -25.39 -9.51
C GLY A 422 6.63 -24.10 -10.13
N THR A 423 7.96 -23.96 -10.22
CA THR A 423 8.59 -22.82 -10.90
C THR A 423 8.22 -22.80 -12.38
N ILE A 424 8.35 -23.92 -13.11
CA ILE A 424 8.01 -23.97 -14.53
C ILE A 424 6.53 -23.62 -14.75
N ALA A 425 5.63 -24.08 -13.87
CA ALA A 425 4.22 -23.72 -13.94
C ALA A 425 4.00 -22.20 -13.77
N MET A 426 4.68 -21.56 -12.81
CA MET A 426 4.63 -20.10 -12.63
C MET A 426 5.17 -19.34 -13.85
N VAL A 427 6.25 -19.84 -14.47
CA VAL A 427 6.84 -19.26 -15.68
C VAL A 427 5.87 -19.35 -16.85
N GLU A 428 5.22 -20.51 -17.00
CA GLU A 428 4.20 -20.73 -18.04
C GLU A 428 2.98 -19.81 -17.86
N ALA A 429 2.43 -19.75 -16.65
CA ALA A 429 1.30 -18.88 -16.32
C ALA A 429 1.63 -17.40 -16.62
N HIS A 430 2.82 -16.94 -16.22
CA HIS A 430 3.30 -15.58 -16.51
C HIS A 430 3.45 -15.32 -18.02
N ALA A 431 4.02 -16.28 -18.76
CA ALA A 431 4.25 -16.14 -20.19
C ALA A 431 2.95 -15.94 -20.99
N TYR A 432 1.87 -16.58 -20.54
CA TYR A 432 0.52 -16.47 -21.14
C TYR A 432 -0.37 -15.41 -20.50
N GLY A 433 0.17 -14.57 -19.61
CA GLY A 433 -0.52 -13.40 -19.08
C GLY A 433 -1.51 -13.68 -17.95
N GLU A 434 -1.39 -14.80 -17.24
CA GLU A 434 -2.15 -15.00 -16.01
C GLU A 434 -1.80 -13.93 -14.97
N LEU A 435 -2.81 -13.52 -14.18
CA LEU A 435 -2.68 -12.49 -13.14
C LEU A 435 -2.07 -11.17 -13.69
N THR A 436 -2.44 -10.79 -14.91
CA THR A 436 -2.04 -9.50 -15.49
C THR A 436 -2.84 -8.35 -14.87
N PHE A 437 -2.13 -7.32 -14.42
CA PHE A 437 -2.75 -6.13 -13.84
C PHE A 437 -3.45 -5.30 -14.94
N PRO A 438 -4.62 -4.68 -14.69
CA PRO A 438 -5.28 -3.84 -15.69
C PRO A 438 -4.38 -2.70 -16.19
N GLY A 439 -4.24 -2.57 -17.52
CA GLY A 439 -3.34 -1.59 -18.14
C GLY A 439 -1.90 -2.06 -18.31
N TYR A 440 -1.61 -3.32 -17.96
CA TYR A 440 -0.30 -3.94 -18.11
C TYR A 440 -0.37 -5.14 -19.05
N ALA A 441 0.80 -5.57 -19.53
CA ALA A 441 1.00 -6.79 -20.28
C ALA A 441 2.12 -7.60 -19.63
N ASN A 442 1.92 -8.91 -19.54
CA ASN A 442 2.87 -9.87 -18.97
C ASN A 442 3.41 -10.80 -20.06
N GLY A 443 4.63 -11.28 -19.87
CA GLY A 443 5.18 -12.38 -20.66
C GLY A 443 5.28 -12.04 -22.14
N MET A 444 4.74 -12.89 -23.01
CA MET A 444 4.81 -12.72 -24.46
C MET A 444 4.07 -11.46 -24.94
N ALA A 445 2.96 -11.11 -24.29
CA ALA A 445 2.22 -9.89 -24.60
C ALA A 445 3.00 -8.62 -24.20
N ALA A 446 3.91 -8.72 -23.23
CA ALA A 446 4.77 -7.60 -22.84
C ALA A 446 5.72 -7.21 -23.99
N TYR A 447 6.30 -8.20 -24.69
CA TYR A 447 7.14 -7.94 -25.88
C TYR A 447 6.38 -7.19 -26.97
N GLU A 448 5.13 -7.60 -27.26
CA GLU A 448 4.29 -6.93 -28.24
C GLU A 448 4.01 -5.46 -27.85
N ALA A 449 3.68 -5.22 -26.58
CA ALA A 449 3.49 -3.86 -26.05
C ALA A 449 4.76 -3.03 -26.17
N TRP A 450 5.92 -3.62 -25.85
CA TRP A 450 7.22 -2.94 -25.92
C TRP A 450 7.58 -2.53 -27.35
N ILE A 451 7.44 -3.46 -28.30
CA ILE A 451 7.70 -3.22 -29.72
C ILE A 451 6.74 -2.15 -30.26
N THR A 452 5.47 -2.20 -29.86
CA THR A 452 4.46 -1.20 -30.25
C THR A 452 4.82 0.19 -29.71
N ALA A 453 5.29 0.28 -28.47
CA ALA A 453 5.73 1.56 -27.90
C ALA A 453 6.92 2.16 -28.68
N PHE A 454 7.90 1.34 -29.09
CA PHE A 454 9.00 1.81 -29.96
C PHE A 454 8.51 2.28 -31.33
N ARG A 455 7.57 1.55 -31.95
CA ARG A 455 6.97 1.94 -33.23
C ARG A 455 6.22 3.27 -33.15
N ASN A 456 5.54 3.51 -32.03
CA ASN A 456 4.73 4.71 -31.81
C ASN A 456 5.51 5.88 -31.22
N GLY A 457 6.77 5.68 -30.83
CA GLY A 457 7.58 6.71 -30.17
C GLY A 457 7.10 7.08 -28.77
N THR A 458 6.36 6.20 -28.09
CA THR A 458 5.78 6.44 -26.74
C THR A 458 6.63 5.88 -25.60
N VAL A 459 7.84 5.38 -25.91
CA VAL A 459 8.79 4.87 -24.94
C VAL A 459 9.27 6.00 -24.04
N ASP A 460 9.14 5.84 -22.72
CA ASP A 460 9.80 6.73 -21.76
C ASP A 460 11.27 6.29 -21.59
N PRO A 461 12.28 7.17 -21.78
CA PRO A 461 13.67 6.76 -21.70
C PRO A 461 14.07 6.17 -20.33
N LEU A 462 13.59 6.77 -19.25
CA LEU A 462 13.90 6.32 -17.89
C LEU A 462 13.21 4.98 -17.59
N GLY A 463 11.91 4.89 -17.85
CA GLY A 463 11.14 3.64 -17.67
C GLY A 463 11.66 2.48 -18.51
N ASN A 464 12.05 2.76 -19.76
CA ASN A 464 12.62 1.76 -20.66
C ASN A 464 13.98 1.25 -20.16
N SER A 465 14.91 2.15 -19.83
CA SER A 465 16.23 1.72 -19.33
C SER A 465 16.14 0.99 -17.99
N TYR A 466 15.20 1.38 -17.12
CA TYR A 466 14.94 0.65 -15.88
C TYR A 466 14.37 -0.74 -16.15
N THR A 467 13.40 -0.86 -17.05
CA THR A 467 12.84 -2.17 -17.43
C THR A 467 13.90 -3.08 -18.03
N ILE A 468 14.77 -2.55 -18.92
CA ILE A 468 15.89 -3.31 -19.49
C ILE A 468 16.84 -3.77 -18.40
N LEU A 469 17.19 -2.90 -17.44
CA LEU A 469 18.07 -3.24 -16.32
C LEU A 469 17.52 -4.42 -15.52
N VAL A 470 16.24 -4.36 -15.11
CA VAL A 470 15.61 -5.42 -14.32
C VAL A 470 15.46 -6.72 -15.14
N ALA A 471 15.08 -6.62 -16.41
CA ALA A 471 14.94 -7.80 -17.27
C ALA A 471 16.29 -8.47 -17.54
N ALA A 472 17.33 -7.69 -17.83
CA ALA A 472 18.69 -8.18 -18.05
C ALA A 472 19.24 -8.92 -16.83
N ASP A 473 19.03 -8.36 -15.63
CA ASP A 473 19.41 -8.99 -14.37
C ASP A 473 18.64 -10.31 -14.16
N ALA A 474 17.32 -10.29 -14.33
CA ALA A 474 16.47 -11.47 -14.19
C ALA A 474 16.91 -12.63 -15.10
N ARG A 475 17.20 -12.37 -16.39
CA ARG A 475 17.58 -13.43 -17.35
C ARG A 475 18.95 -14.03 -17.04
N LYS A 476 19.90 -13.24 -16.51
CA LYS A 476 21.17 -13.80 -16.00
C LYS A 476 20.95 -14.79 -14.87
N HIS A 477 20.04 -14.47 -13.95
CA HIS A 477 19.65 -15.39 -12.88
C HIS A 477 18.94 -16.64 -13.41
N ALA A 478 18.09 -16.51 -14.44
CA ALA A 478 17.42 -17.66 -15.08
C ALA A 478 18.42 -18.67 -15.65
N VAL A 479 19.44 -18.20 -16.38
CA VAL A 479 20.50 -19.06 -16.92
C VAL A 479 21.24 -19.80 -15.80
N HIS A 480 21.67 -19.08 -14.76
CA HIS A 480 22.37 -19.71 -13.64
C HIS A 480 21.51 -20.73 -12.90
N PHE A 481 20.22 -20.42 -12.72
CA PHE A 481 19.26 -21.30 -12.07
C PHE A 481 19.11 -22.62 -12.85
N ILE A 482 18.82 -22.55 -14.15
CA ILE A 482 18.64 -23.74 -15.00
C ILE A 482 19.91 -24.58 -14.99
N ARG A 483 21.08 -23.96 -15.20
CA ARG A 483 22.37 -24.65 -15.21
C ARG A 483 22.64 -25.39 -13.89
N LYS A 484 22.41 -24.73 -12.75
CA LYS A 484 22.70 -25.30 -11.43
C LYS A 484 21.79 -26.48 -11.13
N TRP A 485 20.49 -26.33 -11.34
CA TRP A 485 19.50 -27.33 -10.93
C TRP A 485 19.34 -28.49 -11.92
N SER A 486 19.87 -28.35 -13.13
CA SER A 486 20.01 -29.46 -14.08
C SER A 486 21.35 -30.18 -14.01
N ALA A 487 22.29 -29.72 -13.18
CA ALA A 487 23.63 -30.30 -13.09
C ALA A 487 23.58 -31.78 -12.69
N GLY A 488 24.15 -32.64 -13.54
CA GLY A 488 24.20 -34.09 -13.33
C GLY A 488 22.95 -34.85 -13.75
N TRP A 489 21.93 -34.18 -14.32
CA TRP A 489 20.85 -34.87 -15.03
C TRP A 489 21.39 -35.64 -16.24
N LYS A 490 20.62 -36.63 -16.71
CA LYS A 490 20.97 -37.47 -17.85
C LYS A 490 19.78 -37.63 -18.79
N GLY A 491 20.08 -37.92 -20.05
CA GLY A 491 19.08 -38.28 -21.06
C GLY A 491 18.21 -37.09 -21.48
N GLU A 492 16.90 -37.31 -21.65
CA GLU A 492 16.00 -36.30 -22.21
C GLU A 492 15.91 -35.03 -21.36
N LYS A 493 15.91 -35.15 -20.03
CA LYS A 493 15.86 -33.98 -19.12
C LYS A 493 17.11 -33.12 -19.23
N GLU A 494 18.28 -33.72 -19.37
CA GLU A 494 19.54 -33.01 -19.57
C GLU A 494 19.51 -32.23 -20.89
N ARG A 495 19.07 -32.88 -21.97
CA ARG A 495 18.92 -32.24 -23.29
C ARG A 495 17.98 -31.04 -23.23
N LEU A 496 16.80 -31.21 -22.63
CA LEU A 496 15.79 -30.14 -22.54
C LEU A 496 16.25 -29.00 -21.62
N ALA A 497 16.96 -29.30 -20.53
CA ALA A 497 17.53 -28.27 -19.67
C ALA A 497 18.64 -27.48 -20.39
N PHE A 498 19.49 -28.15 -21.15
CA PHE A 498 20.53 -27.51 -21.95
C PHE A 498 19.92 -26.62 -23.07
N GLU A 499 18.87 -27.10 -23.74
CA GLU A 499 18.10 -26.33 -24.72
C GLU A 499 17.48 -25.06 -24.08
N ALA A 500 16.82 -25.21 -22.93
CA ALA A 500 16.25 -24.08 -22.20
C ALA A 500 17.33 -23.08 -21.76
N GLU A 501 18.43 -23.56 -21.18
CA GLU A 501 19.56 -22.73 -20.75
C GLU A 501 20.13 -21.91 -21.90
N GLY A 502 20.36 -22.54 -23.06
CA GLY A 502 20.91 -21.88 -24.25
C GLY A 502 20.02 -20.74 -24.74
N HIS A 503 18.71 -20.96 -24.80
CA HIS A 503 17.76 -19.93 -25.22
C HIS A 503 17.63 -18.78 -24.21
N TYR A 504 17.63 -19.06 -22.91
CA TYR A 504 17.65 -17.99 -21.90
C TYR A 504 19.00 -17.24 -21.87
N TYR A 505 20.09 -17.90 -22.27
CA TYR A 505 21.39 -17.24 -22.46
C TYR A 505 21.35 -16.26 -23.63
N GLU A 506 20.80 -16.65 -24.78
CA GLU A 506 20.60 -15.77 -25.93
C GLU A 506 19.71 -14.57 -25.56
N ALA A 507 18.64 -14.78 -24.81
CA ALA A 507 17.80 -13.71 -24.29
C ALA A 507 18.57 -12.77 -23.35
N ALA A 508 19.38 -13.31 -22.42
CA ALA A 508 20.21 -12.51 -21.51
C ALA A 508 21.22 -11.63 -22.27
N GLU A 509 21.87 -12.16 -23.30
CA GLU A 509 22.80 -11.42 -24.15
C GLU A 509 22.07 -10.34 -24.97
N GLY A 510 20.88 -10.64 -25.50
CA GLY A 510 20.03 -9.65 -26.16
C GLY A 510 19.66 -8.48 -25.25
N PHE A 511 19.29 -8.77 -23.99
CA PHE A 511 19.05 -7.72 -23.00
C PHE A 511 20.32 -6.94 -22.64
N ALA A 512 21.49 -7.58 -22.58
CA ALA A 512 22.76 -6.89 -22.38
C ALA A 512 23.07 -5.90 -23.52
N HIS A 513 22.76 -6.28 -24.77
CA HIS A 513 22.85 -5.37 -25.92
C HIS A 513 21.86 -4.20 -25.83
N LEU A 514 20.62 -4.45 -25.38
CA LEU A 514 19.66 -3.37 -25.11
C LEU A 514 20.15 -2.44 -24.01
N ALA A 515 20.73 -2.98 -22.92
CA ALA A 515 21.26 -2.19 -21.81
C ALA A 515 22.43 -1.29 -22.22
N ALA A 516 23.30 -1.78 -23.10
CA ALA A 516 24.39 -0.97 -23.64
C ALA A 516 23.90 0.19 -24.52
N ARG A 517 22.76 0.02 -25.20
CA ARG A 517 22.14 1.05 -26.05
C ARG A 517 21.33 2.07 -25.24
N PHE A 518 20.61 1.60 -24.24
CA PHE A 518 19.73 2.41 -23.41
C PHE A 518 20.18 2.32 -21.94
N PRO A 519 21.34 2.90 -21.59
CA PRO A 519 21.91 2.76 -20.27
C PRO A 519 21.04 3.48 -19.22
N PHE A 520 20.82 2.82 -18.09
CA PHE A 520 20.14 3.43 -16.94
C PHE A 520 21.10 4.41 -16.22
N PRO A 521 20.64 5.59 -15.75
CA PRO A 521 19.27 6.11 -15.83
C PRO A 521 18.98 6.99 -17.06
N SER A 522 19.94 7.19 -17.96
CA SER A 522 19.78 8.18 -19.04
C SER A 522 18.77 7.75 -20.10
N GLY A 523 18.62 6.45 -20.35
CA GLY A 523 17.62 5.94 -21.27
C GLY A 523 17.94 6.08 -22.76
N GLY A 524 18.97 6.85 -23.11
CA GLY A 524 19.33 7.14 -24.50
C GLY A 524 18.23 7.90 -25.26
N THR A 525 18.17 7.67 -26.57
CA THR A 525 17.21 8.31 -27.50
C THR A 525 16.26 7.27 -28.12
N PRO A 526 15.37 6.64 -27.33
CA PRO A 526 14.52 5.54 -27.82
C PRO A 526 13.49 5.98 -28.87
N GLN A 527 13.23 7.28 -29.01
CA GLN A 527 12.36 7.83 -30.05
C GLN A 527 13.09 8.07 -31.39
N GLU A 528 14.41 7.99 -31.43
CA GLU A 528 15.16 8.12 -32.69
C GLU A 528 14.84 6.92 -33.60
N PRO A 529 14.39 7.11 -34.85
CA PRO A 529 13.96 6.00 -35.71
C PRO A 529 15.02 4.91 -35.93
N SER A 530 16.30 5.32 -35.95
CA SER A 530 17.42 4.40 -36.16
C SER A 530 17.65 3.50 -34.94
N GLU A 531 17.51 4.03 -33.72
CA GLU A 531 17.66 3.29 -32.47
C GLU A 531 16.40 2.49 -32.14
N ALA A 532 15.21 3.04 -32.40
CA ALA A 532 13.94 2.33 -32.25
C ALA A 532 13.91 1.06 -33.12
N LYS A 533 14.37 1.14 -34.38
CA LYS A 533 14.46 -0.03 -35.26
C LYS A 533 15.37 -1.12 -34.69
N LYS A 534 16.57 -0.76 -34.24
CA LYS A 534 17.53 -1.72 -33.65
C LYS A 534 16.99 -2.33 -32.36
N ALA A 535 16.28 -1.54 -31.54
CA ALA A 535 15.64 -2.03 -30.34
C ALA A 535 14.55 -3.06 -30.66
N ILE A 536 13.71 -2.79 -31.66
CA ILE A 536 12.67 -3.72 -32.13
C ILE A 536 13.29 -5.03 -32.63
N ASP A 537 14.35 -4.96 -33.44
CA ASP A 537 15.02 -6.15 -33.96
C ASP A 537 15.60 -7.02 -32.83
N LEU A 538 16.19 -6.38 -31.80
CA LEU A 538 16.66 -7.07 -30.58
C LEU A 538 15.49 -7.68 -29.79
N LEU A 539 14.42 -6.93 -29.54
CA LEU A 539 13.24 -7.41 -28.81
C LEU A 539 12.60 -8.63 -29.49
N LEU A 540 12.50 -8.64 -30.81
CA LEU A 540 12.00 -9.79 -31.57
C LEU A 540 12.90 -11.02 -31.41
N THR A 541 14.22 -10.82 -31.43
CA THR A 541 15.20 -11.91 -31.23
C THR A 541 15.11 -12.48 -29.81
N ILE A 542 15.00 -11.61 -28.81
CA ILE A 542 14.85 -11.99 -27.40
C ILE A 542 13.53 -12.74 -27.20
N GLN A 543 12.42 -12.22 -27.73
CA GLN A 543 11.10 -12.84 -27.64
C GLN A 543 11.12 -14.26 -28.21
N ALA A 544 11.68 -14.45 -29.41
CA ALA A 544 11.78 -15.76 -30.05
C ALA A 544 12.64 -16.74 -29.22
N SER A 545 13.72 -16.24 -28.62
CA SER A 545 14.59 -17.04 -27.74
C SER A 545 13.83 -17.46 -26.48
N GLU A 546 13.14 -16.52 -25.80
CA GLU A 546 12.35 -16.87 -24.61
C GLU A 546 11.19 -17.82 -24.90
N GLU A 547 10.53 -17.69 -26.06
CA GLU A 547 9.47 -18.61 -26.48
C GLU A 547 10.01 -20.04 -26.67
N ALA A 548 11.17 -20.19 -27.32
CA ALA A 548 11.83 -21.48 -27.48
C ALA A 548 12.30 -22.06 -26.12
N GLY A 549 12.87 -21.23 -25.26
CA GLY A 549 13.28 -21.60 -23.90
C GLY A 549 12.10 -22.07 -23.06
N LEU A 550 10.97 -21.37 -23.11
CA LEU A 550 9.73 -21.77 -22.45
C LEU A 550 9.21 -23.11 -22.99
N ALA A 551 9.25 -23.33 -24.30
CA ALA A 551 8.83 -24.60 -24.90
C ALA A 551 9.70 -25.78 -24.43
N ALA A 552 11.00 -25.56 -24.23
CA ALA A 552 11.90 -26.55 -23.63
C ALA A 552 11.58 -26.80 -22.15
N LEU A 553 11.35 -25.75 -21.34
CA LEU A 553 10.92 -25.89 -19.94
C LEU A 553 9.59 -26.64 -19.80
N LYS A 554 8.61 -26.39 -20.67
CA LYS A 554 7.32 -27.10 -20.66
C LYS A 554 7.48 -28.60 -20.93
N ARG A 555 8.33 -28.97 -21.88
CA ARG A 555 8.67 -30.38 -22.14
C ARG A 555 9.40 -30.99 -20.94
N LEU A 556 10.33 -30.25 -20.34
CA LEU A 556 11.07 -30.68 -19.16
C LEU A 556 10.14 -30.96 -17.97
N SER A 557 9.17 -30.08 -17.70
CA SER A 557 8.18 -30.26 -16.63
C SER A 557 7.40 -31.57 -16.78
N ARG A 558 6.99 -31.92 -18.02
CA ARG A 558 6.33 -33.22 -18.29
C ARG A 558 7.25 -34.40 -18.00
N CYS A 559 8.53 -34.31 -18.33
CA CYS A 559 9.50 -35.37 -17.99
C CYS A 559 9.64 -35.55 -16.48
N LEU A 560 9.69 -34.44 -15.72
CA LEU A 560 9.78 -34.50 -14.25
C LEU A 560 8.52 -35.10 -13.63
N GLN A 561 7.34 -34.75 -14.13
CA GLN A 561 6.05 -35.30 -13.69
C GLN A 561 5.99 -36.83 -13.86
N LEU A 562 6.36 -37.33 -15.04
CA LEU A 562 6.33 -38.77 -15.32
C LEU A 562 7.24 -39.56 -14.39
N GLU A 563 8.44 -39.05 -14.10
CA GLU A 563 9.35 -39.71 -13.16
C GLU A 563 8.85 -39.69 -11.73
N GLU A 564 8.13 -38.64 -11.31
CA GLU A 564 7.55 -38.58 -9.97
C GLU A 564 6.40 -39.59 -9.85
N GLU A 565 5.55 -39.70 -10.87
CA GLU A 565 4.49 -40.73 -10.96
C GLU A 565 5.05 -42.17 -11.03
N GLU A 566 6.24 -42.37 -11.59
CA GLU A 566 6.93 -43.67 -11.60
C GLU A 566 7.55 -44.00 -10.23
N LYS A 567 7.98 -43.00 -9.46
CA LYS A 567 8.52 -43.18 -8.09
C LYS A 567 7.42 -43.45 -7.05
N GLU A 568 6.21 -42.93 -7.28
CA GLU A 568 5.05 -43.14 -6.40
C GLU A 568 4.33 -44.48 -6.65
N ARG A 569 4.55 -45.11 -7.82
CA ARG A 569 4.10 -46.46 -8.17
C ARG A 569 5.06 -47.52 -7.67
#